data_AF-A0A0J9WEM4-F1
#
_entry.id   AF-A0A0J9WEM4-F1
#
_cell.length_a   1.000
_cell.length_b   1.000
_cell.length_c   1.000
_cell.angle_alpha   90.00
_cell.angle_beta   90.00
_cell.angle_gamma   90.00
#
_symmetry.space_group_name_H-M   'P 1'
#
loop_
_entity.id
_entity.type
_entity.pdbx_description
1 polymer ?
#
loop_
_entity_poly.entity_id
_entity_poly.type
_entity_poly.pdbx_seq_one_letter_code
_entity_poly.pdbx_strand_id
1 'polypeptide(L)'
;MLVNVDILTDYDVYCGTYENPYQHSHVTYVCSIILNYLKNNNVSDNNTNQFSICKLLNYWAYSKLNDLFPSKGKSEIDNFYKEIEKIWKERINDRSSADYYGKCKPDILLFDYDDWKLRKELYDYYVDILPISISPESYKQDCEQYYKYIKYKKKIYDQYEIFCKNPLDKNCPSFFEKCKKYNPNDILPMLPCYSEMVAKELEQQQASQAARGIRGYEDPSGQLSNTETTNPSTSIGANAGNVFLGVVVTSMTSGALYKRIFIFLHHYIYYYFDGIFPTCKHDFDRETKNLNGEYMDNCISISRQLHNDGENKFIKPCQKLIHYLKYIKKNLAIVDKKKNCNYFNYKLMDELKKILNISEGTVGCYNTMISAYSKDSDGIDVCKENIEEINEKTLEKFQKIDSLYDIFYKFTSTQEEGDSEKCDLGKKCSEQYYTLINICDQNSNIGFCMALDKFKDGYNAYMNNGPKCEKAPRYLYSPFGIEKRRIFFISIITIFTMSIYLYTTQKMSLNIFRKNIKHK
;
A
#
# COMPACT_ATOMS: atom_id res chain seq x y z
N MET A 1 39.31 -22.85 12.75
CA MET A 1 39.10 -24.05 11.91
C MET A 1 37.84 -24.75 12.40
N LEU A 2 37.11 -25.37 11.46
CA LEU A 2 35.85 -26.13 11.60
C LEU A 2 34.59 -25.26 11.45
N VAL A 3 33.64 -25.48 10.54
CA VAL A 3 33.51 -26.32 9.33
C VAL A 3 32.40 -25.62 8.52
N ASN A 4 32.68 -25.20 7.28
CA ASN A 4 31.63 -24.87 6.31
C ASN A 4 31.28 -26.18 5.60
N VAL A 5 30.15 -26.78 5.97
CA VAL A 5 29.46 -27.77 5.13
C VAL A 5 28.13 -27.13 4.85
N ASP A 6 28.03 -26.47 3.70
CA ASP A 6 26.77 -26.02 3.15
C ASP A 6 25.90 -27.26 2.92
N ILE A 7 24.92 -27.47 3.79
CA ILE A 7 23.84 -28.42 3.49
C ILE A 7 22.99 -27.73 2.44
N LEU A 8 23.29 -27.98 1.15
CA LEU A 8 22.36 -27.67 0.07
C LEU A 8 21.01 -28.32 0.40
N THR A 9 19.96 -27.51 0.38
CA THR A 9 18.59 -28.03 0.42
C THR A 9 18.27 -28.70 -0.91
N ASP A 10 17.35 -29.66 -0.92
CA ASP A 10 16.85 -30.31 -2.15
C ASP A 10 16.36 -29.26 -3.18
N TYR A 11 15.92 -28.08 -2.73
CA TYR A 11 15.49 -26.98 -3.61
C TYR A 11 16.64 -26.28 -4.34
N ASP A 12 17.81 -26.19 -3.71
CA ASP A 12 19.00 -25.54 -4.28
C ASP A 12 19.52 -26.29 -5.52
N VAL A 13 19.26 -27.60 -5.58
CA VAL A 13 19.57 -28.46 -6.74
C VAL A 13 18.72 -28.06 -7.94
N TYR A 14 17.44 -27.72 -7.74
CA TYR A 14 16.52 -27.44 -8.85
C TYR A 14 16.44 -25.96 -9.19
N CYS A 15 16.41 -25.09 -8.19
CA CYS A 15 16.25 -23.64 -8.35
C CYS A 15 17.58 -22.90 -8.50
N GLY A 16 18.70 -23.56 -8.22
CA GLY A 16 20.03 -22.96 -8.10
C GLY A 16 20.29 -22.43 -6.68
N THR A 17 21.54 -22.07 -6.42
CA THR A 17 21.96 -21.46 -5.15
C THR A 17 22.10 -19.94 -5.30
N TYR A 18 22.31 -19.25 -4.19
CA TYR A 18 22.68 -17.83 -4.25
C TYR A 18 24.01 -17.60 -5.01
N GLU A 19 24.97 -18.50 -4.87
CA GLU A 19 26.29 -18.43 -5.51
C GLU A 19 26.26 -18.81 -7.00
N ASN A 20 25.34 -19.70 -7.38
CA ASN A 20 25.13 -20.12 -8.76
C ASN A 20 23.64 -20.11 -9.12
N PRO A 21 23.04 -18.90 -9.28
CA PRO A 21 21.63 -18.77 -9.56
C PRO A 21 21.33 -19.14 -11.02
N TYR A 22 20.21 -19.81 -11.27
CA TYR A 22 19.80 -20.22 -12.63
C TYR A 22 19.60 -19.00 -13.57
N GLN A 23 19.35 -17.81 -13.01
CA GLN A 23 19.20 -16.57 -13.78
C GLN A 23 19.45 -15.32 -12.92
N HIS A 24 18.75 -15.22 -11.79
CA HIS A 24 18.85 -14.14 -10.82
C HIS A 24 18.53 -14.67 -9.43
N SER A 25 19.18 -14.12 -8.39
CA SER A 25 18.98 -14.55 -7.00
C SER A 25 17.52 -14.44 -6.54
N HIS A 26 16.83 -13.35 -6.92
CA HIS A 26 15.39 -13.19 -6.66
C HIS A 26 14.50 -14.25 -7.33
N VAL A 27 14.81 -14.68 -8.56
CA VAL A 27 14.06 -15.74 -9.26
C VAL A 27 14.28 -17.07 -8.54
N THR A 28 15.53 -17.35 -8.17
CA THR A 28 15.94 -18.49 -7.35
C THR A 28 15.16 -18.52 -6.03
N TYR A 29 15.08 -17.39 -5.33
CA TYR A 29 14.31 -17.25 -4.09
C TYR A 29 12.83 -17.61 -4.28
N VAL A 30 12.15 -17.04 -5.27
CA VAL A 30 10.73 -17.33 -5.52
C VAL A 30 10.51 -18.80 -5.87
N CYS A 31 11.39 -19.39 -6.69
CA CYS A 31 11.39 -20.82 -7.01
C CYS A 31 11.51 -21.69 -5.75
N SER A 32 12.49 -21.43 -4.88
CA SER A 32 12.73 -22.23 -3.68
C SER A 32 11.55 -22.16 -2.71
N ILE A 33 10.90 -21.01 -2.57
CA ILE A 33 9.69 -20.90 -1.74
C ILE A 33 8.53 -21.70 -2.32
N ILE A 34 8.32 -21.68 -3.64
CA ILE A 34 7.28 -22.51 -4.28
C ILE A 34 7.55 -23.98 -4.01
N LEU A 35 8.75 -24.48 -4.30
CA LEU A 35 9.07 -25.90 -4.08
C LEU A 35 8.93 -26.27 -2.60
N ASN A 36 9.38 -25.41 -1.68
CA ASN A 36 9.21 -25.65 -0.25
C ASN A 36 7.73 -25.70 0.18
N TYR A 37 6.90 -24.81 -0.38
CA TYR A 37 5.47 -24.84 -0.12
C TYR A 37 4.84 -26.13 -0.65
N LEU A 38 5.16 -26.52 -1.89
CA LEU A 38 4.66 -27.76 -2.49
C LEU A 38 5.08 -28.97 -1.66
N LYS A 39 6.36 -29.10 -1.27
CA LYS A 39 6.87 -30.23 -0.49
C LYS A 39 6.08 -30.42 0.81
N ASN A 40 5.95 -29.33 1.58
CA ASN A 40 5.42 -29.39 2.94
C ASN A 40 3.89 -29.29 3.04
N ASN A 41 3.19 -29.01 1.95
CA ASN A 41 1.73 -28.90 1.93
C ASN A 41 1.11 -29.90 0.97
N ASN A 42 -0.01 -30.51 1.37
CA ASN A 42 -0.76 -31.43 0.52
C ASN A 42 -1.79 -30.67 -0.34
N VAL A 43 -1.28 -29.91 -1.32
CA VAL A 43 -2.07 -29.03 -2.19
C VAL A 43 -2.06 -29.53 -3.63
N SER A 44 -3.24 -29.69 -4.25
CA SER A 44 -3.38 -30.13 -5.64
C SER A 44 -4.51 -29.38 -6.35
N ASP A 45 -4.48 -29.36 -7.68
CA ASP A 45 -5.55 -28.74 -8.50
C ASP A 45 -6.87 -29.50 -8.43
N ASN A 46 -6.82 -30.79 -8.04
CA ASN A 46 -8.00 -31.66 -7.93
C ASN A 46 -8.72 -31.54 -6.58
N ASN A 47 -8.21 -30.72 -5.65
CA ASN A 47 -8.94 -30.46 -4.41
C ASN A 47 -10.29 -29.86 -4.77
N THR A 48 -11.37 -30.55 -4.40
CA THR A 48 -12.79 -30.19 -4.60
C THR A 48 -13.20 -28.91 -3.86
N ASN A 49 -12.22 -28.14 -3.37
CA ASN A 49 -12.42 -26.89 -2.66
C ASN A 49 -13.11 -25.88 -3.57
N GLN A 50 -13.95 -25.07 -2.95
CA GLN A 50 -14.68 -24.02 -3.66
C GLN A 50 -13.74 -23.03 -4.37
N PHE A 51 -12.51 -22.86 -3.87
CA PHE A 51 -11.43 -22.11 -4.49
C PHE A 51 -10.16 -22.97 -4.64
N SER A 52 -9.33 -22.64 -5.62
CA SER A 52 -8.03 -23.27 -5.85
C SER A 52 -6.94 -22.55 -5.06
N ILE A 53 -6.33 -23.27 -4.11
CA ILE A 53 -5.11 -22.83 -3.39
C ILE A 53 -3.95 -22.64 -4.38
N CYS A 54 -3.92 -23.45 -5.44
CA CYS A 54 -2.91 -23.36 -6.49
C CYS A 54 -2.96 -22.01 -7.22
N LYS A 55 -4.16 -21.45 -7.46
CA LYS A 55 -4.29 -20.08 -8.00
C LYS A 55 -3.71 -19.03 -7.05
N LEU A 56 -3.89 -19.16 -5.74
CA LEU A 56 -3.27 -18.23 -4.77
C LEU A 56 -1.76 -18.30 -4.83
N LEU A 57 -1.20 -19.51 -4.89
CA LEU A 57 0.25 -19.72 -5.00
C LEU A 57 0.80 -19.09 -6.29
N ASN A 58 0.09 -19.24 -7.40
CA ASN A 58 0.42 -18.59 -8.67
C ASN A 58 0.40 -17.06 -8.56
N TYR A 59 -0.70 -16.49 -8.05
CA TYR A 59 -0.81 -15.03 -7.85
C TYR A 59 0.26 -14.50 -6.91
N TRP A 60 0.57 -15.22 -5.84
CA TRP A 60 1.64 -14.88 -4.90
C TRP A 60 2.99 -14.84 -5.61
N ALA A 61 3.34 -15.90 -6.37
CA ALA A 61 4.64 -15.99 -7.02
C ALA A 61 4.86 -14.86 -8.04
N TYR A 62 3.87 -14.62 -8.91
CA TYR A 62 3.95 -13.58 -9.93
C TYR A 62 3.93 -12.16 -9.32
N SER A 63 3.09 -11.93 -8.31
CA SER A 63 3.10 -10.66 -7.57
C SER A 63 4.44 -10.43 -6.90
N LYS A 64 5.02 -11.47 -6.29
CA LYS A 64 6.31 -11.37 -5.60
C LYS A 64 7.44 -11.05 -6.57
N LEU A 65 7.44 -11.61 -7.78
CA LEU A 65 8.37 -11.23 -8.83
C LEU A 65 8.21 -9.76 -9.24
N ASN A 66 6.98 -9.28 -9.41
CA ASN A 66 6.70 -7.86 -9.67
C ASN A 66 7.29 -6.96 -8.57
N ASP A 67 7.12 -7.34 -7.30
CA ASP A 67 7.62 -6.58 -6.15
C ASP A 67 9.16 -6.59 -6.05
N LEU A 68 9.78 -7.72 -6.42
CA LEU A 68 11.24 -7.88 -6.40
C LEU A 68 11.93 -7.20 -7.59
N PHE A 69 11.17 -6.86 -8.65
CA PHE A 69 11.67 -6.26 -9.88
C PHE A 69 10.82 -5.05 -10.33
N PRO A 70 10.73 -3.97 -9.52
CA PRO A 70 9.82 -2.86 -9.78
C PRO A 70 10.16 -2.03 -11.03
N SER A 71 11.41 -2.11 -11.51
CA SER A 71 11.87 -1.45 -12.75
C SER A 71 11.65 -2.28 -14.01
N LYS A 72 11.18 -3.52 -13.87
CA LYS A 72 11.02 -4.47 -14.97
C LYS A 72 9.61 -4.44 -15.53
N GLY A 73 9.52 -4.52 -16.85
CA GLY A 73 8.24 -4.55 -17.56
C GLY A 73 7.56 -5.92 -17.44
N LYS A 74 6.26 -5.99 -17.73
CA LYS A 74 5.45 -7.22 -17.71
C LYS A 74 6.16 -8.39 -18.44
N SER A 75 6.66 -8.14 -19.65
CA SER A 75 7.38 -9.15 -20.45
C SER A 75 8.58 -9.77 -19.73
N GLU A 76 9.36 -8.97 -19.00
CA GLU A 76 10.50 -9.48 -18.24
C GLU A 76 10.04 -10.30 -17.03
N ILE A 77 8.98 -9.87 -16.34
CA ILE A 77 8.38 -10.65 -15.26
C ILE A 77 7.80 -11.97 -15.78
N ASP A 78 7.13 -11.96 -16.94
CA ASP A 78 6.60 -13.16 -17.58
C ASP A 78 7.74 -14.15 -17.89
N ASN A 79 8.88 -13.65 -18.37
CA ASN A 79 10.04 -14.49 -18.62
C ASN A 79 10.59 -15.10 -17.33
N PHE A 80 10.73 -14.30 -16.25
CA PHE A 80 11.16 -14.83 -14.95
C PHE A 80 10.21 -15.90 -14.41
N TYR A 81 8.90 -15.66 -14.53
CA TYR A 81 7.91 -16.63 -14.11
C TYR A 81 7.95 -17.90 -14.98
N LYS A 82 8.14 -17.79 -16.30
CA LYS A 82 8.26 -18.96 -17.20
C LYS A 82 9.43 -19.88 -16.84
N GLU A 83 10.54 -19.32 -16.39
CA GLU A 83 11.67 -20.13 -15.91
C GLU A 83 11.30 -20.92 -14.63
N ILE A 84 10.63 -20.26 -13.69
CA ILE A 84 10.12 -20.93 -12.48
C ILE A 84 9.07 -21.99 -12.85
N GLU A 85 8.17 -21.65 -13.77
CA GLU A 85 7.12 -22.54 -14.26
C GLU A 85 7.69 -23.80 -14.88
N LYS A 86 8.82 -23.72 -15.61
CA LYS A 86 9.49 -24.88 -16.17
C LYS A 86 9.94 -25.86 -15.08
N ILE A 87 10.69 -25.36 -14.08
CA ILE A 87 11.16 -26.17 -12.95
C ILE A 87 9.95 -26.74 -12.18
N TRP A 88 8.96 -25.91 -11.90
CA TRP A 88 7.75 -26.31 -11.21
C TRP A 88 7.01 -27.43 -11.96
N LYS A 89 6.81 -27.30 -13.28
CA LYS A 89 6.19 -28.34 -14.13
C LYS A 89 7.00 -29.64 -14.12
N GLU A 90 8.32 -29.57 -14.18
CA GLU A 90 9.17 -30.76 -14.11
C GLU A 90 8.96 -31.52 -12.80
N ARG A 91 8.96 -30.80 -11.66
CA ARG A 91 8.79 -31.43 -10.34
C ARG A 91 7.42 -32.08 -10.15
N ILE A 92 6.34 -31.43 -10.54
CA ILE A 92 4.98 -31.97 -10.30
C ILE A 92 4.58 -33.09 -11.25
N ASN A 93 5.29 -33.24 -12.37
CA ASN A 93 5.08 -34.33 -13.34
C ASN A 93 6.01 -35.53 -13.09
N ASP A 94 7.03 -35.38 -12.25
CA ASP A 94 7.93 -36.46 -11.86
C ASP A 94 7.22 -37.47 -10.94
N ARG A 95 6.79 -38.59 -11.53
CA ARG A 95 6.11 -39.70 -10.81
C ARG A 95 6.98 -40.34 -9.72
N SER A 96 8.29 -40.19 -9.78
CA SER A 96 9.20 -40.72 -8.76
C SER A 96 9.25 -39.85 -7.50
N SER A 97 8.82 -38.58 -7.61
CA SER A 97 8.88 -37.62 -6.52
C SER A 97 7.57 -37.55 -5.73
N ALA A 98 7.46 -38.36 -4.67
CA ALA A 98 6.31 -38.34 -3.75
C ALA A 98 6.03 -36.93 -3.16
N ASP A 99 7.07 -36.11 -3.02
CA ASP A 99 6.98 -34.76 -2.45
C ASP A 99 6.28 -33.74 -3.36
N TYR A 100 6.25 -33.95 -4.67
CA TYR A 100 5.77 -32.94 -5.64
C TYR A 100 4.73 -33.49 -6.61
N TYR A 101 4.76 -34.79 -6.91
CA TYR A 101 3.93 -35.40 -7.95
C TYR A 101 2.44 -35.10 -7.74
N GLY A 102 1.78 -34.60 -8.79
CA GLY A 102 0.34 -34.34 -8.77
C GLY A 102 -0.10 -33.16 -7.88
N LYS A 103 0.83 -32.36 -7.36
CA LYS A 103 0.52 -31.14 -6.60
C LYS A 103 0.14 -29.96 -7.53
N CYS A 104 -0.08 -28.79 -6.94
CA CYS A 104 -0.49 -27.57 -7.65
C CYS A 104 0.30 -27.31 -8.92
N LYS A 105 -0.40 -27.00 -10.03
CA LYS A 105 0.24 -26.62 -11.29
C LYS A 105 0.51 -25.12 -11.36
N PRO A 106 1.62 -24.70 -11.98
CA PRO A 106 1.79 -23.32 -12.41
C PRO A 106 0.78 -22.97 -13.50
N ASP A 107 0.33 -21.71 -13.50
CA ASP A 107 -0.66 -21.20 -14.45
C ASP A 107 -0.30 -19.77 -14.90
N ILE A 108 0.61 -19.67 -15.86
CA ILE A 108 1.03 -18.38 -16.44
C ILE A 108 -0.13 -17.64 -17.11
N LEU A 109 -1.16 -18.35 -17.58
CA LEU A 109 -2.30 -17.77 -18.30
C LEU A 109 -3.12 -16.82 -17.40
N LEU A 110 -2.99 -16.93 -16.08
CA LEU A 110 -3.58 -15.98 -15.12
C LEU A 110 -3.05 -14.54 -15.32
N PHE A 111 -1.87 -14.39 -15.90
CA PHE A 111 -1.15 -13.11 -16.03
C PHE A 111 -1.14 -12.56 -17.46
N ASP A 112 -1.68 -13.30 -18.43
CA ASP A 112 -1.85 -12.82 -19.81
C ASP A 112 -2.73 -11.56 -19.87
N TYR A 113 -3.68 -11.45 -18.95
CA TYR A 113 -4.60 -10.33 -18.86
C TYR A 113 -3.96 -9.09 -18.19
N ASP A 114 -4.12 -7.92 -18.78
CA ASP A 114 -3.57 -6.66 -18.24
C ASP A 114 -4.17 -6.27 -16.88
N ASP A 115 -5.38 -6.73 -16.58
CA ASP A 115 -6.07 -6.53 -15.31
C ASP A 115 -5.77 -7.63 -14.27
N TRP A 116 -4.70 -8.44 -14.44
CA TRP A 116 -4.38 -9.54 -13.52
C TRP A 116 -4.30 -9.12 -12.04
N LYS A 117 -3.87 -7.88 -11.75
CA LYS A 117 -3.86 -7.32 -10.38
C LYS A 117 -5.27 -7.19 -9.81
N LEU A 118 -6.23 -6.71 -10.61
CA LEU A 118 -7.64 -6.63 -10.21
C LEU A 118 -8.28 -8.02 -10.10
N ARG A 119 -7.89 -8.97 -10.97
CA ARG A 119 -8.32 -10.37 -10.87
C ARG A 119 -7.82 -11.02 -9.59
N LYS A 120 -6.56 -10.76 -9.20
CA LYS A 120 -6.02 -11.17 -7.90
C LYS A 120 -6.86 -10.61 -6.77
N GLU A 121 -7.13 -9.31 -6.75
CA GLU A 121 -7.93 -8.67 -5.70
C GLU A 121 -9.36 -9.25 -5.58
N LEU A 122 -9.98 -9.60 -6.71
CA LEU A 122 -11.27 -10.27 -6.78
C LEU A 122 -11.19 -11.72 -6.28
N TYR A 123 -10.11 -12.43 -6.62
CA TYR A 123 -9.88 -13.79 -6.17
C TYR A 123 -9.60 -13.86 -4.66
N ASP A 124 -8.84 -12.91 -4.13
CA ASP A 124 -8.61 -12.77 -2.68
C ASP A 124 -9.94 -12.54 -1.96
N TYR A 125 -10.81 -11.66 -2.49
CA TYR A 125 -12.17 -11.50 -1.95
C TYR A 125 -12.96 -12.80 -1.94
N TYR A 126 -12.93 -13.54 -3.05
CA TYR A 126 -13.62 -14.81 -3.18
C TYR A 126 -13.17 -15.85 -2.14
N VAL A 127 -11.87 -15.86 -1.80
CA VAL A 127 -11.31 -16.76 -0.78
C VAL A 127 -11.67 -16.29 0.62
N ASP A 128 -11.49 -15.01 0.92
CA ASP A 128 -11.66 -14.44 2.26
C ASP A 128 -13.12 -14.47 2.72
N ILE A 129 -14.07 -14.27 1.79
CA ILE A 129 -15.49 -14.16 2.13
C ILE A 129 -16.14 -15.50 2.46
N LEU A 130 -15.57 -16.60 1.96
CA LEU A 130 -16.12 -17.94 2.16
C LEU A 130 -16.35 -18.27 3.65
N PRO A 131 -15.33 -18.24 4.52
CA PRO A 131 -15.53 -18.60 5.92
C PRO A 131 -16.49 -17.63 6.64
N ILE A 132 -16.45 -16.35 6.27
CA ILE A 132 -17.34 -15.31 6.82
C ILE A 132 -18.80 -15.59 6.46
N SER A 133 -19.06 -15.99 5.21
CA SER A 133 -20.41 -16.30 4.73
C SER A 133 -21.00 -17.55 5.37
N ILE A 134 -20.15 -18.50 5.80
CA ILE A 134 -20.58 -19.76 6.43
C ILE A 134 -20.86 -19.56 7.91
N SER A 135 -20.01 -18.82 8.61
CA SER A 135 -20.11 -18.64 10.07
C SER A 135 -19.94 -17.17 10.49
N PRO A 136 -20.85 -16.27 10.09
CA PRO A 136 -20.73 -14.84 10.35
C PRO A 136 -20.64 -14.50 11.85
N GLU A 137 -21.28 -15.29 12.71
CA GLU A 137 -21.25 -15.12 14.17
C GLU A 137 -19.86 -15.35 14.78
N SER A 138 -19.03 -16.21 14.19
CA SER A 138 -17.65 -16.43 14.63
C SER A 138 -16.77 -15.18 14.46
N TYR A 139 -17.22 -14.22 13.64
CA TYR A 139 -16.49 -13.00 13.30
C TYR A 139 -17.11 -11.74 13.92
N LYS A 140 -17.99 -11.90 14.92
CA LYS A 140 -18.73 -10.79 15.55
C LYS A 140 -17.81 -9.69 16.11
N GLN A 141 -16.68 -10.07 16.73
CA GLN A 141 -15.71 -9.12 17.29
C GLN A 141 -15.06 -8.24 16.22
N ASP A 142 -14.83 -8.78 15.03
CA ASP A 142 -14.20 -8.08 13.90
C ASP A 142 -15.22 -7.59 12.86
N CYS A 143 -16.51 -7.63 13.19
CA CYS A 143 -17.59 -7.42 12.22
C CYS A 143 -17.51 -6.06 11.51
N GLU A 144 -17.19 -4.98 12.24
CA GLU A 144 -17.00 -3.65 11.65
C GLU A 144 -15.87 -3.65 10.60
N GLN A 145 -14.80 -4.43 10.83
CA GLN A 145 -13.67 -4.55 9.91
C GLN A 145 -14.09 -5.30 8.65
N TYR A 146 -14.82 -6.42 8.79
CA TYR A 146 -15.35 -7.17 7.66
C TYR A 146 -16.39 -6.39 6.85
N TYR A 147 -17.27 -5.62 7.50
CA TYR A 147 -18.19 -4.73 6.82
C TYR A 147 -17.45 -3.73 5.91
N LYS A 148 -16.38 -3.11 6.43
CA LYS A 148 -15.53 -2.19 5.66
C LYS A 148 -14.80 -2.90 4.51
N TYR A 149 -14.25 -4.08 4.76
CA TYR A 149 -13.56 -4.91 3.77
C TYR A 149 -14.49 -5.29 2.60
N ILE A 150 -15.69 -5.80 2.89
CA ILE A 150 -16.65 -6.22 1.87
C ILE A 150 -17.12 -5.01 1.05
N LYS A 151 -17.39 -3.85 1.67
CA LYS A 151 -17.72 -2.62 0.90
C LYS A 151 -16.58 -2.13 0.03
N TYR A 152 -15.33 -2.34 0.43
CA TYR A 152 -14.18 -2.00 -0.41
C TYR A 152 -14.09 -2.93 -1.61
N LYS A 153 -14.10 -4.25 -1.39
CA LYS A 153 -14.04 -5.27 -2.44
C LYS A 153 -15.25 -5.23 -3.36
N LYS A 154 -16.41 -4.77 -2.86
CA LYS A 154 -17.63 -4.55 -3.65
C LYS A 154 -17.40 -3.76 -4.92
N LYS A 155 -16.56 -2.72 -4.88
CA LYS A 155 -16.27 -1.92 -6.08
C LYS A 155 -15.58 -2.71 -7.19
N ILE A 156 -14.76 -3.68 -6.81
CA ILE A 156 -14.05 -4.55 -7.76
C ILE A 156 -15.04 -5.60 -8.27
N TYR A 157 -15.82 -6.20 -7.37
CA TYR A 157 -16.88 -7.13 -7.74
C TYR A 157 -17.87 -6.51 -8.73
N ASP A 158 -18.42 -5.32 -8.45
CA ASP A 158 -19.41 -4.64 -9.29
C ASP A 158 -18.83 -4.34 -10.70
N GLN A 159 -17.53 -4.05 -10.80
CA GLN A 159 -16.85 -3.89 -12.10
C GLN A 159 -16.89 -5.20 -12.90
N TYR A 160 -16.55 -6.32 -12.27
CA TYR A 160 -16.63 -7.63 -12.91
C TYR A 160 -18.06 -8.09 -13.15
N GLU A 161 -19.03 -7.71 -12.32
CA GLU A 161 -20.45 -8.00 -12.55
C GLU A 161 -20.97 -7.32 -13.82
N ILE A 162 -20.54 -6.09 -14.09
CA ILE A 162 -20.85 -5.38 -15.34
C ILE A 162 -20.09 -5.97 -16.51
N PHE A 163 -18.79 -6.21 -16.34
CA PHE A 163 -17.90 -6.70 -17.38
C PHE A 163 -18.25 -8.13 -17.83
N CYS A 164 -18.59 -9.00 -16.89
CA CYS A 164 -18.95 -10.39 -17.11
C CYS A 164 -20.46 -10.62 -17.32
N LYS A 165 -21.21 -9.60 -17.76
CA LYS A 165 -22.65 -9.76 -18.06
C LYS A 165 -22.92 -10.85 -19.10
N ASN A 166 -22.00 -11.02 -20.05
CA ASN A 166 -22.00 -12.14 -20.97
C ASN A 166 -21.04 -13.23 -20.45
N PRO A 167 -21.54 -14.39 -19.99
CA PRO A 167 -20.69 -15.49 -19.49
C PRO A 167 -19.73 -16.05 -20.55
N LEU A 168 -19.99 -15.78 -21.83
CA LEU A 168 -19.17 -16.21 -22.96
C LEU A 168 -18.07 -15.21 -23.33
N ASP A 169 -17.98 -14.07 -22.63
CA ASP A 169 -16.87 -13.13 -22.83
C ASP A 169 -15.57 -13.78 -22.35
N LYS A 170 -14.66 -14.06 -23.29
CA LYS A 170 -13.36 -14.68 -23.04
C LYS A 170 -12.47 -13.87 -22.09
N ASN A 171 -12.79 -12.60 -21.88
CA ASN A 171 -12.09 -11.77 -20.92
C ASN A 171 -12.63 -11.95 -19.49
N CYS A 172 -13.81 -12.53 -19.27
CA CYS A 172 -14.29 -12.76 -17.91
C CYS A 172 -13.44 -13.81 -17.18
N PRO A 173 -13.00 -13.57 -15.92
CA PRO A 173 -12.27 -14.58 -15.17
C PRO A 173 -13.11 -15.86 -15.00
N SER A 174 -12.55 -17.02 -15.33
CA SER A 174 -13.27 -18.30 -15.27
C SER A 174 -13.82 -18.66 -13.88
N PHE A 175 -13.26 -18.08 -12.82
CA PHE A 175 -13.73 -18.28 -11.46
C PHE A 175 -14.89 -17.35 -11.05
N PHE A 176 -15.21 -16.32 -11.85
CA PHE A 176 -16.17 -15.29 -11.46
C PHE A 176 -17.59 -15.85 -11.28
N GLU A 177 -18.01 -16.83 -12.10
CA GLU A 177 -19.31 -17.49 -11.93
C GLU A 177 -19.46 -18.10 -10.53
N LYS A 178 -18.39 -18.68 -9.98
CA LYS A 178 -18.41 -19.20 -8.60
C LYS A 178 -18.39 -18.07 -7.56
N CYS A 179 -17.72 -16.96 -7.88
CA CYS A 179 -17.69 -15.76 -7.05
C CYS A 179 -19.07 -15.11 -6.91
N LYS A 180 -19.98 -15.28 -7.88
CA LYS A 180 -21.35 -14.71 -7.82
C LYS A 180 -22.15 -15.15 -6.60
N LYS A 181 -21.89 -16.34 -6.05
CA LYS A 181 -22.52 -16.81 -4.80
C LYS A 181 -22.18 -15.89 -3.61
N TYR A 182 -21.06 -15.19 -3.68
CA TYR A 182 -20.58 -14.27 -2.67
C TYR A 182 -20.74 -12.83 -3.12
N ASN A 183 -21.89 -12.49 -3.69
CA ASN A 183 -22.17 -11.10 -4.04
C ASN A 183 -22.09 -10.23 -2.78
N PRO A 184 -21.27 -9.17 -2.76
CA PRO A 184 -21.17 -8.25 -1.62
C PRO A 184 -22.51 -7.68 -1.16
N ASN A 185 -23.48 -7.49 -2.06
CA ASN A 185 -24.83 -7.04 -1.70
C ASN A 185 -25.59 -8.05 -0.85
N ASP A 186 -25.33 -9.33 -1.05
CA ASP A 186 -25.99 -10.43 -0.35
C ASP A 186 -25.23 -10.77 0.95
N ILE A 187 -23.90 -10.65 0.96
CA ILE A 187 -23.09 -10.96 2.13
C ILE A 187 -23.12 -9.85 3.19
N LEU A 188 -23.17 -8.57 2.79
CA LEU A 188 -23.19 -7.47 3.76
C LEU A 188 -24.33 -7.59 4.79
N PRO A 189 -25.60 -7.86 4.39
CA PRO A 189 -26.71 -8.06 5.32
C PRO A 189 -26.56 -9.27 6.25
N MET A 190 -25.71 -10.24 5.91
CA MET A 190 -25.47 -11.43 6.74
C MET A 190 -24.53 -11.16 7.92
N LEU A 191 -23.84 -10.01 7.94
CA LEU A 191 -22.94 -9.67 9.03
C LEU A 191 -23.71 -9.31 10.32
N PRO A 192 -23.29 -9.79 11.51
CA PRO A 192 -24.03 -9.55 12.76
C PRO A 192 -24.20 -8.07 13.14
N CYS A 193 -23.26 -7.22 12.73
CA CYS A 193 -23.24 -5.78 12.99
C CYS A 193 -23.83 -4.95 11.84
N TYR A 194 -24.41 -5.56 10.80
CA TYR A 194 -24.84 -4.84 9.59
C TYR A 194 -25.76 -3.65 9.90
N SER A 195 -26.78 -3.87 10.73
CA SER A 195 -27.74 -2.82 11.13
C SER A 195 -27.07 -1.66 11.88
N GLU A 196 -26.18 -1.97 12.82
CA GLU A 196 -25.39 -0.97 13.56
C GLU A 196 -24.50 -0.15 12.62
N MET A 197 -23.85 -0.81 11.66
CA MET A 197 -22.97 -0.16 10.70
C MET A 197 -23.73 0.75 9.74
N VAL A 198 -24.90 0.33 9.26
CA VAL A 198 -25.78 1.18 8.43
C VAL A 198 -26.27 2.39 9.22
N ALA A 199 -26.65 2.21 10.49
CA ALA A 199 -27.05 3.32 11.35
C ALA A 199 -25.91 4.33 11.55
N LYS A 200 -24.69 3.88 11.87
CA LYS A 200 -23.49 4.73 11.98
C LYS A 200 -23.20 5.50 10.69
N GLU A 201 -23.32 4.85 9.53
CA GLU A 201 -23.12 5.52 8.24
C GLU A 201 -24.19 6.58 7.98
N LEU A 202 -25.45 6.33 8.36
CA LEU A 202 -26.55 7.27 8.21
C LEU A 202 -26.39 8.47 9.14
N GLU A 203 -26.03 8.25 10.41
CA GLU A 203 -25.73 9.31 11.38
C GLU A 203 -24.55 10.18 10.92
N GLN A 204 -23.48 9.59 10.39
CA GLN A 204 -22.38 10.35 9.81
C GLN A 204 -22.81 11.19 8.59
N GLN A 205 -23.67 10.64 7.74
CA GLN A 205 -24.22 11.39 6.60
C GLN A 205 -25.11 12.55 7.07
N GLN A 206 -25.95 12.33 8.07
CA GLN A 206 -26.83 13.35 8.66
C GLN A 206 -26.02 14.41 9.40
N ALA A 207 -25.00 14.05 10.18
CA ALA A 207 -24.08 14.99 10.84
C ALA A 207 -23.31 15.83 9.80
N SER A 208 -22.88 15.22 8.70
CA SER A 208 -22.25 15.93 7.58
C SER A 208 -23.20 16.89 6.87
N GLN A 209 -24.50 16.57 6.82
CA GLN A 209 -25.55 17.43 6.28
C GLN A 209 -25.97 18.55 7.25
N ALA A 210 -26.06 18.26 8.55
CA ALA A 210 -26.35 19.23 9.60
C ALA A 210 -25.21 20.25 9.78
N ALA A 211 -23.95 19.82 9.69
CA ALA A 211 -22.79 20.71 9.66
C ALA A 211 -22.79 21.68 8.46
N ARG A 212 -23.49 21.32 7.37
CA ARG A 212 -23.75 22.24 6.24
C ARG A 212 -24.95 23.15 6.49
N GLY A 213 -25.96 22.71 7.26
CA GLY A 213 -27.13 23.49 7.65
C GLY A 213 -26.86 24.58 8.71
N ILE A 214 -25.89 24.38 9.60
CA ILE A 214 -25.56 25.35 10.68
C ILE A 214 -24.89 26.63 10.15
N ARG A 215 -24.32 26.63 8.92
CA ARG A 215 -23.82 27.88 8.29
C ARG A 215 -24.91 28.81 7.75
N GLY A 216 -26.18 28.46 7.91
CA GLY A 216 -27.32 29.15 7.30
C GLY A 216 -28.23 29.92 8.25
N TYR A 217 -27.75 30.40 9.41
CA TYR A 217 -28.57 31.19 10.33
C TYR A 217 -27.83 32.39 10.92
N GLU A 218 -27.95 33.53 10.23
CA GLU A 218 -28.05 34.90 10.76
C GLU A 218 -28.91 35.72 9.76
N ASP A 219 -29.93 36.41 10.27
CA ASP A 219 -31.01 37.18 9.60
C ASP A 219 -30.88 38.69 10.01
N PRO A 220 -31.64 39.72 9.54
CA PRO A 220 -32.56 39.87 8.38
C PRO A 220 -32.39 41.14 7.51
N SER A 221 -32.96 41.09 6.29
CA SER A 221 -33.91 42.07 5.69
C SER A 221 -33.94 41.89 4.16
N GLY A 222 -35.04 41.95 3.41
CA GLY A 222 -36.47 42.11 3.71
C GLY A 222 -37.28 41.84 2.44
N GLN A 223 -38.56 41.47 2.62
CA GLN A 223 -39.71 41.63 1.70
C GLN A 223 -39.68 40.94 0.31
N LEU A 224 -40.76 40.37 -0.25
CA LEU A 224 -42.17 40.20 0.15
C LEU A 224 -42.83 39.26 -0.91
N SER A 225 -43.82 38.48 -0.46
CA SER A 225 -45.06 38.05 -1.16
C SER A 225 -44.97 37.01 -2.28
N ASN A 226 -45.54 35.80 -2.08
CA ASN A 226 -46.96 35.40 -2.25
C ASN A 226 -47.22 34.90 -3.68
N THR A 227 -47.92 33.81 -4.00
CA THR A 227 -48.82 32.89 -3.27
C THR A 227 -49.04 31.65 -4.16
N GLU A 228 -49.24 30.47 -3.56
CA GLU A 228 -50.32 29.48 -3.78
C GLU A 228 -50.78 29.13 -5.22
N THR A 229 -51.19 27.92 -5.63
CA THR A 229 -51.35 26.55 -5.09
C THR A 229 -51.91 25.72 -6.26
N THR A 230 -51.45 24.49 -6.52
CA THR A 230 -52.31 23.28 -6.72
C THR A 230 -51.50 22.01 -7.04
N ASN A 231 -51.93 20.93 -6.40
CA ASN A 231 -51.43 19.55 -6.36
C ASN A 231 -52.12 18.67 -7.46
N PRO A 232 -52.01 17.31 -7.49
CA PRO A 232 -51.01 16.52 -8.21
C PRO A 232 -51.67 15.46 -9.16
N SER A 233 -50.91 14.76 -10.01
CA SER A 233 -51.10 13.31 -10.28
C SER A 233 -50.21 12.76 -11.39
N THR A 234 -49.64 11.57 -11.11
CA THR A 234 -49.22 10.48 -12.03
C THR A 234 -48.11 10.77 -13.04
N SER A 235 -47.06 9.97 -13.25
CA SER A 235 -46.80 8.55 -12.96
C SER A 235 -45.30 8.32 -12.73
N ILE A 236 -44.99 7.60 -11.66
CA ILE A 236 -43.67 7.03 -11.37
C ILE A 236 -43.48 5.81 -12.27
N GLY A 237 -42.45 5.83 -13.12
CA GLY A 237 -42.01 4.67 -13.90
C GLY A 237 -41.98 4.90 -15.41
N ALA A 238 -40.86 5.43 -15.93
CA ALA A 238 -40.44 5.20 -17.34
C ALA A 238 -39.05 5.78 -17.70
N ASN A 239 -38.52 6.81 -17.03
CA ASN A 239 -37.47 7.65 -17.68
C ASN A 239 -36.01 7.47 -17.20
N ALA A 240 -35.61 6.31 -16.67
CA ALA A 240 -34.21 6.08 -16.26
C ALA A 240 -33.28 5.56 -17.37
N GLY A 241 -33.78 5.27 -18.57
CA GLY A 241 -33.05 4.50 -19.59
C GLY A 241 -32.08 5.25 -20.51
N ASN A 242 -32.24 6.55 -20.75
CA ASN A 242 -31.63 7.20 -21.93
C ASN A 242 -30.58 8.29 -21.68
N VAL A 243 -30.04 8.43 -20.47
CA VAL A 243 -29.08 9.52 -20.16
C VAL A 243 -27.60 9.09 -20.29
N PHE A 244 -27.29 7.79 -20.40
CA PHE A 244 -25.90 7.30 -20.31
C PHE A 244 -25.06 7.28 -21.60
N LEU A 245 -25.64 7.54 -22.77
CA LEU A 245 -24.89 7.41 -24.05
C LEU A 245 -24.30 8.72 -24.59
N GLY A 246 -24.58 9.88 -23.99
CA GLY A 246 -24.22 11.18 -24.56
C GLY A 246 -22.84 11.75 -24.22
N VAL A 247 -22.05 11.12 -23.34
CA VAL A 247 -20.88 11.79 -22.70
C VAL A 247 -19.51 11.35 -23.24
N VAL A 248 -19.43 10.37 -24.14
CA VAL A 248 -18.13 9.71 -24.45
C VAL A 248 -17.30 10.40 -25.55
N VAL A 249 -17.83 11.32 -26.35
CA VAL A 249 -17.15 11.69 -27.63
C VAL A 249 -16.21 12.91 -27.56
N THR A 250 -16.14 13.71 -26.49
CA THR A 250 -15.35 14.97 -26.51
C THR A 250 -13.98 14.94 -25.80
N SER A 251 -13.49 13.80 -25.29
CA SER A 251 -12.26 13.78 -24.46
C SER A 251 -10.95 13.36 -25.15
N MET A 252 -10.90 13.23 -26.49
CA MET A 252 -9.75 12.57 -27.14
C MET A 252 -8.55 13.47 -27.49
N THR A 253 -8.64 14.80 -27.36
CA THR A 253 -7.50 15.70 -27.68
C THR A 253 -6.65 16.10 -26.47
N SER A 254 -7.10 15.85 -25.25
CA SER A 254 -6.40 16.18 -23.99
C SER A 254 -5.53 15.03 -23.42
N GLY A 255 -5.61 13.83 -24.01
CA GLY A 255 -4.93 12.64 -23.49
C GLY A 255 -3.40 12.68 -23.57
N ALA A 256 -2.81 13.33 -24.57
CA ALA A 256 -1.35 13.32 -24.77
C ALA A 256 -0.58 14.25 -23.81
N LEU A 257 -1.15 15.40 -23.47
CA LEU A 257 -0.56 16.36 -22.52
C LEU A 257 -0.72 15.89 -21.07
N TYR A 258 -1.89 15.32 -20.72
CA TYR A 258 -2.10 14.69 -19.41
C TYR A 258 -1.12 13.53 -19.20
N LYS A 259 -0.91 12.67 -20.21
CA LYS A 259 -0.02 11.50 -20.07
C LYS A 259 1.45 11.90 -19.84
N ARG A 260 1.96 12.98 -20.46
CA ARG A 260 3.34 13.45 -20.23
C ARG A 260 3.51 14.10 -18.86
N ILE A 261 2.60 14.97 -18.43
CA ILE A 261 2.66 15.60 -17.10
C ILE A 261 2.44 14.56 -15.99
N PHE A 262 1.54 13.59 -16.20
CA PHE A 262 1.32 12.47 -15.31
C PHE A 262 2.58 11.61 -15.20
N ILE A 263 3.25 11.24 -16.30
CA ILE A 263 4.52 10.48 -16.25
C ILE A 263 5.63 11.23 -15.49
N PHE A 264 5.79 12.54 -15.69
CA PHE A 264 6.82 13.34 -15.02
C PHE A 264 6.54 13.55 -13.51
N LEU A 265 5.29 13.72 -13.09
CA LEU A 265 4.92 13.85 -11.67
C LEU A 265 4.85 12.49 -10.94
N HIS A 266 4.47 11.43 -11.65
CA HIS A 266 4.38 10.06 -11.11
C HIS A 266 5.77 9.41 -10.88
N HIS A 267 6.83 9.94 -11.50
CA HIS A 267 8.21 9.50 -11.28
C HIS A 267 8.81 10.02 -9.96
N TYR A 268 8.38 11.20 -9.48
CA TYR A 268 8.99 11.86 -8.31
C TYR A 268 8.31 11.50 -6.97
N ILE A 269 7.02 11.13 -6.99
CA ILE A 269 6.23 10.84 -5.77
C ILE A 269 6.36 9.37 -5.31
N TYR A 270 6.73 8.46 -6.22
CA TYR A 270 6.79 7.02 -5.94
C TYR A 270 8.10 6.59 -5.24
N TYR A 271 9.22 7.28 -5.51
CA TYR A 271 10.55 6.72 -5.29
C TYR A 271 11.08 6.87 -3.85
N TYR A 272 10.61 7.86 -3.09
CA TYR A 272 11.26 8.21 -1.83
C TYR A 272 11.16 7.13 -0.75
N PHE A 273 10.04 6.43 -0.64
CA PHE A 273 9.80 5.41 0.39
C PHE A 273 10.01 3.97 -0.11
N ASP A 274 10.18 3.80 -1.42
CA ASP A 274 10.19 2.48 -2.06
C ASP A 274 11.37 1.63 -1.59
N GLY A 275 11.06 0.46 -1.04
CA GLY A 275 12.03 -0.53 -0.57
C GLY A 275 12.92 -0.09 0.59
N ILE A 276 12.75 1.09 1.19
CA ILE A 276 13.56 1.56 2.33
C ILE A 276 13.20 0.77 3.59
N PHE A 277 11.92 0.76 3.97
CA PHE A 277 11.46 0.04 5.15
C PHE A 277 11.07 -1.40 4.80
N PRO A 278 11.23 -2.37 5.72
CA PRO A 278 11.91 -2.26 7.02
C PRO A 278 13.45 -2.28 6.95
N THR A 279 14.01 -2.72 5.82
CA THR A 279 15.39 -3.18 5.71
C THR A 279 16.44 -2.13 6.10
N CYS A 280 16.40 -0.93 5.50
CA CYS A 280 17.39 0.11 5.79
C CYS A 280 17.34 0.57 7.24
N LYS A 281 16.14 0.65 7.83
CA LYS A 281 15.97 0.94 9.25
C LYS A 281 16.59 -0.16 10.11
N HIS A 282 16.23 -1.41 9.84
CA HIS A 282 16.75 -2.56 10.59
C HIS A 282 18.29 -2.60 10.55
N ASP A 283 18.88 -2.39 9.37
CA ASP A 283 20.32 -2.36 9.20
C ASP A 283 20.94 -1.17 9.93
N PHE A 284 20.39 0.04 9.80
CA PHE A 284 20.85 1.20 10.55
C PHE A 284 20.82 0.97 12.05
N ASP A 285 19.70 0.46 12.59
CA ASP A 285 19.55 0.21 14.03
C ASP A 285 20.53 -0.89 14.50
N ARG A 286 20.76 -1.93 13.69
CA ARG A 286 21.72 -3.01 13.98
C ARG A 286 23.16 -2.48 14.04
N GLU A 287 23.60 -1.77 13.01
CA GLU A 287 24.98 -1.29 12.90
C GLU A 287 25.28 -0.15 13.90
N THR A 288 24.25 0.53 14.41
CA THR A 288 24.40 1.67 15.33
C THR A 288 24.04 1.37 16.78
N LYS A 289 23.67 0.12 17.10
CA LYS A 289 23.24 -0.31 18.44
C LYS A 289 24.33 -0.12 19.51
N ASN A 290 25.57 -0.49 19.20
CA ASN A 290 26.69 -0.52 20.13
C ASN A 290 27.85 0.33 19.58
N LEU A 291 27.69 1.65 19.63
CA LEU A 291 28.77 2.58 19.27
C LEU A 291 29.90 2.46 20.30
N ASN A 292 31.12 2.23 19.84
CA ASN A 292 32.33 2.37 20.63
C ASN A 292 32.91 3.79 20.44
N GLY A 293 34.15 4.01 20.85
CA GLY A 293 34.87 5.27 20.62
C GLY A 293 35.25 5.54 19.16
N GLU A 294 34.90 4.67 18.21
CA GLU A 294 35.25 4.86 16.80
C GLU A 294 34.62 6.13 16.24
N TYR A 295 35.40 6.78 15.36
CA TYR A 295 35.02 8.03 14.68
C TYR A 295 34.73 9.21 15.60
N MET A 296 34.99 9.10 16.91
CA MET A 296 34.77 10.17 17.88
C MET A 296 35.56 11.44 17.49
N ASP A 297 36.86 11.31 17.21
CA ASP A 297 37.71 12.44 16.83
C ASP A 297 37.27 13.10 15.52
N ASN A 298 36.88 12.27 14.53
CA ASN A 298 36.31 12.77 13.27
C ASN A 298 35.01 13.53 13.54
N CYS A 299 34.11 13.00 14.38
CA CYS A 299 32.85 13.63 14.72
C CYS A 299 33.02 14.90 15.56
N ILE A 300 34.03 14.98 16.43
CA ILE A 300 34.39 16.22 17.12
C ILE A 300 34.84 17.27 16.09
N SER A 301 35.67 16.90 15.11
CA SER A 301 36.11 17.79 14.04
C SER A 301 34.94 18.27 13.17
N ILE A 302 34.09 17.34 12.71
CA ILE A 302 32.90 17.64 11.91
C ILE A 302 31.94 18.54 12.70
N SER A 303 31.64 18.20 13.95
CA SER A 303 30.74 18.99 14.80
C SER A 303 31.21 20.43 14.91
N ARG A 304 32.51 20.66 15.15
CA ARG A 304 33.11 22.01 15.22
C ARG A 304 33.01 22.79 13.91
N GLN A 305 33.13 22.12 12.77
CA GLN A 305 33.03 22.73 11.45
C GLN A 305 31.59 23.13 11.11
N LEU A 306 30.61 22.31 11.52
CA LEU A 306 29.19 22.60 11.28
C LEU A 306 28.71 23.75 12.15
N HIS A 307 29.04 23.76 13.45
CA HIS A 307 28.81 24.88 14.36
C HIS A 307 29.71 24.81 15.60
N ASN A 308 29.90 25.95 16.28
CA ASN A 308 30.27 25.97 17.70
C ASN A 308 29.08 25.49 18.56
N ASP A 309 28.64 24.25 18.35
CA ASP A 309 27.75 23.53 19.27
C ASP A 309 28.50 23.33 20.58
N GLY A 310 28.31 24.24 21.53
CA GLY A 310 28.87 24.12 22.88
C GLY A 310 28.35 22.90 23.66
N GLU A 311 27.34 22.19 23.15
CA GLU A 311 26.66 21.07 23.79
C GLU A 311 26.98 19.70 23.15
N ASN A 312 27.82 19.63 22.10
CA ASN A 312 28.28 18.38 21.47
C ASN A 312 27.14 17.42 21.02
N LYS A 313 25.97 17.96 20.68
CA LYS A 313 24.76 17.21 20.33
C LYS A 313 24.91 16.39 19.06
N PHE A 314 25.69 16.87 18.09
CA PHE A 314 25.89 16.16 16.82
C PHE A 314 26.86 14.99 16.88
N ILE A 315 27.69 14.86 17.93
CA ILE A 315 28.75 13.86 17.97
C ILE A 315 28.19 12.43 17.85
N LYS A 316 27.21 12.06 18.70
CA LYS A 316 26.61 10.73 18.65
C LYS A 316 25.84 10.47 17.34
N PRO A 317 24.97 11.39 16.87
CA PRO A 317 24.38 11.30 15.53
C PRO A 317 25.41 11.07 14.42
N CYS A 318 26.49 11.86 14.41
CA CYS A 318 27.58 11.74 13.46
C CYS A 318 28.21 10.34 13.46
N GLN A 319 28.48 9.77 14.64
CA GLN A 319 29.04 8.41 14.74
C GLN A 319 28.09 7.39 14.11
N LYS A 320 26.78 7.46 14.41
CA LYS A 320 25.77 6.57 13.82
C LYS A 320 25.74 6.66 12.30
N LEU A 321 25.76 7.89 11.79
CA LEU A 321 25.74 8.18 10.35
C LEU A 321 27.00 7.63 9.66
N ILE A 322 28.18 7.79 10.25
CA ILE A 322 29.44 7.25 9.72
C ILE A 322 29.45 5.72 9.73
N HIS A 323 29.03 5.07 10.83
CA HIS A 323 28.92 3.61 10.89
C HIS A 323 28.02 3.08 9.77
N TYR A 324 26.89 3.74 9.54
CA TYR A 324 25.97 3.35 8.47
C TYR A 324 26.56 3.56 7.07
N LEU A 325 27.28 4.66 6.81
CA LEU A 325 27.99 4.86 5.53
C LEU A 325 29.04 3.77 5.28
N LYS A 326 29.83 3.42 6.31
CA LYS A 326 30.81 2.34 6.24
C LYS A 326 30.14 0.98 5.98
N TYR A 327 28.98 0.72 6.59
CA TYR A 327 28.17 -0.47 6.30
C TYR A 327 27.72 -0.52 4.83
N ILE A 328 27.17 0.57 4.30
CA ILE A 328 26.74 0.65 2.89
C ILE A 328 27.92 0.37 1.97
N LYS A 329 29.06 1.03 2.21
CA LYS A 329 30.27 0.87 1.41
C LYS A 329 30.77 -0.58 1.42
N LYS A 330 30.81 -1.22 2.58
CA LYS A 330 31.30 -2.60 2.75
C LYS A 330 30.39 -3.61 2.05
N ASN A 331 29.09 -3.34 2.00
CA ASN A 331 28.08 -4.30 1.54
C ASN A 331 27.44 -3.94 0.20
N LEU A 332 28.11 -3.14 -0.66
CA LEU A 332 27.59 -2.71 -1.97
C LEU A 332 27.13 -3.85 -2.89
N ALA A 333 27.63 -5.07 -2.69
CA ALA A 333 27.22 -6.25 -3.46
C ALA A 333 25.86 -6.84 -3.00
N ILE A 334 25.42 -6.52 -1.77
CA ILE A 334 24.26 -7.14 -1.12
C ILE A 334 23.15 -6.10 -0.89
N VAL A 335 23.53 -4.86 -0.58
CA VAL A 335 22.57 -3.79 -0.27
C VAL A 335 22.27 -2.95 -1.51
N ASP A 336 21.01 -2.52 -1.64
CA ASP A 336 20.63 -1.52 -2.64
C ASP A 336 21.19 -0.15 -2.21
N LYS A 337 22.31 0.25 -2.84
CA LYS A 337 23.01 1.51 -2.57
C LYS A 337 22.05 2.70 -2.51
N LYS A 338 21.16 2.82 -3.50
CA LYS A 338 20.25 3.97 -3.62
C LYS A 338 19.27 4.03 -2.44
N LYS A 339 18.64 2.91 -2.09
CA LYS A 339 17.69 2.86 -0.96
C LYS A 339 18.37 3.17 0.38
N ASN A 340 19.56 2.61 0.61
CA ASN A 340 20.30 2.85 1.83
C ASN A 340 20.78 4.30 1.93
N CYS A 341 21.25 4.88 0.83
CA CYS A 341 21.62 6.28 0.77
C CYS A 341 20.44 7.23 0.95
N ASN A 342 19.24 6.89 0.45
CA ASN A 342 18.02 7.65 0.73
C ASN A 342 17.67 7.64 2.22
N TYR A 343 17.82 6.48 2.88
CA TYR A 343 17.60 6.39 4.34
C TYR A 343 18.67 7.17 5.12
N PHE A 344 19.94 7.12 4.69
CA PHE A 344 21.01 7.93 5.26
C PHE A 344 20.70 9.43 5.11
N ASN A 345 20.27 9.88 3.92
CA ASN A 345 19.89 11.26 3.67
C ASN A 345 18.77 11.72 4.63
N TYR A 346 17.73 10.89 4.77
CA TYR A 346 16.67 11.10 5.77
C TYR A 346 17.23 11.25 7.19
N LYS A 347 18.05 10.30 7.65
CA LYS A 347 18.60 10.33 9.00
C LYS A 347 19.49 11.54 9.24
N LEU A 348 20.34 11.90 8.27
CA LEU A 348 21.17 13.09 8.36
C LEU A 348 20.28 14.32 8.54
N MET A 349 19.30 14.54 7.66
CA MET A 349 18.42 15.70 7.74
C MET A 349 17.59 15.73 9.03
N ASP A 350 17.10 14.58 9.51
CA ASP A 350 16.36 14.46 10.77
C ASP A 350 17.21 14.89 11.98
N GLU A 351 18.47 14.48 12.03
CA GLU A 351 19.40 14.85 13.10
C GLU A 351 19.82 16.33 13.01
N LEU A 352 20.06 16.84 11.80
CA LEU A 352 20.40 18.25 11.60
C LEU A 352 19.24 19.17 12.02
N LYS A 353 17.98 18.82 11.74
CA LYS A 353 16.82 19.61 12.21
C LYS A 353 16.74 19.76 13.73
N LYS A 354 17.29 18.81 14.49
CA LYS A 354 17.30 18.86 15.97
C LYS A 354 18.36 19.84 16.51
N ILE A 355 19.31 20.23 15.67
CA ILE A 355 20.44 21.10 15.99
C ILE A 355 20.15 22.46 15.31
N LEU A 356 19.46 23.34 16.01
CA LEU A 356 19.04 24.66 15.51
C LEU A 356 20.22 25.44 14.87
N ASN A 357 19.97 26.09 13.72
CA ASN A 357 20.83 27.06 13.01
C ASN A 357 21.85 26.58 11.95
N ILE A 358 21.69 25.41 11.33
CA ILE A 358 22.55 24.98 10.20
C ILE A 358 22.28 25.77 8.93
N SER A 359 23.26 26.60 8.53
CA SER A 359 23.19 27.50 7.37
C SER A 359 23.44 26.82 6.02
N GLU A 360 24.14 25.68 6.00
CA GLU A 360 24.63 25.03 4.76
C GLU A 360 23.71 23.92 4.22
N GLY A 361 22.64 23.57 4.94
CA GLY A 361 21.74 22.47 4.57
C GLY A 361 22.38 21.08 4.69
N THR A 362 21.61 20.05 4.32
CA THR A 362 21.95 18.63 4.36
C THR A 362 23.15 18.32 3.45
N VAL A 363 23.19 18.89 2.24
CA VAL A 363 24.26 18.66 1.26
C VAL A 363 25.59 19.25 1.77
N GLY A 364 25.58 20.48 2.26
CA GLY A 364 26.78 21.11 2.81
C GLY A 364 27.31 20.37 4.03
N CYS A 365 26.41 19.96 4.93
CA CYS A 365 26.79 19.13 6.07
C CYS A 365 27.46 17.82 5.64
N TYR A 366 26.92 17.12 4.65
CA TYR A 366 27.52 15.88 4.18
C TYR A 366 28.87 16.10 3.50
N ASN A 367 29.04 17.19 2.75
CA ASN A 367 30.35 17.55 2.19
C ASN A 367 31.38 17.79 3.30
N THR A 368 31.00 18.47 4.39
CA THR A 368 31.85 18.63 5.58
C THR A 368 32.21 17.28 6.21
N MET A 369 31.26 16.35 6.29
CA MET A 369 31.54 14.98 6.73
C MET A 369 32.55 14.28 5.80
N ILE A 370 32.44 14.43 4.48
CA ILE A 370 33.38 13.85 3.51
C ILE A 370 34.77 14.48 3.66
N SER A 371 34.87 15.81 3.73
CA SER A 371 36.13 16.54 3.81
C SER A 371 36.91 16.26 5.10
N ALA A 372 36.23 15.89 6.18
CA ALA A 372 36.88 15.46 7.42
C ALA A 372 37.63 14.12 7.28
N TYR A 373 37.45 13.39 6.17
CA TYR A 373 38.17 12.17 5.84
C TYR A 373 39.15 12.43 4.69
N SER A 374 40.44 12.42 5.02
CA SER A 374 41.51 12.97 4.17
C SER A 374 42.02 12.02 3.07
N LYS A 375 41.36 10.89 2.80
CA LYS A 375 41.78 9.89 1.81
C LYS A 375 40.60 9.42 0.97
N ASP A 376 40.80 9.36 -0.35
CA ASP A 376 39.82 8.89 -1.36
C ASP A 376 39.32 7.44 -1.18
N SER A 377 39.74 6.73 -0.11
CA SER A 377 39.42 5.32 0.16
C SER A 377 38.58 5.07 1.40
N ASP A 378 38.19 6.09 2.17
CA ASP A 378 37.41 5.88 3.40
C ASP A 378 35.95 5.51 3.15
N GLY A 379 35.43 5.75 1.94
CA GLY A 379 34.08 5.32 1.54
C GLY A 379 32.94 6.04 2.26
N ILE A 380 33.24 7.15 2.95
CA ILE A 380 32.24 8.06 3.53
C ILE A 380 31.44 8.75 2.44
N ASP A 381 32.03 8.94 1.26
CA ASP A 381 31.44 9.52 0.06
C ASP A 381 30.48 8.59 -0.70
N VAL A 382 30.22 7.38 -0.19
CA VAL A 382 29.42 6.36 -0.87
C VAL A 382 28.04 6.86 -1.30
N CYS A 383 27.44 7.82 -0.59
CA CYS A 383 26.13 8.38 -0.89
C CYS A 383 26.17 9.76 -1.56
N LYS A 384 27.33 10.28 -1.97
CA LYS A 384 27.51 11.65 -2.48
C LYS A 384 26.55 12.06 -3.60
N GLU A 385 26.25 11.14 -4.51
CA GLU A 385 25.35 11.36 -5.65
C GLU A 385 23.86 11.18 -5.30
N ASN A 386 23.54 10.80 -4.06
CA ASN A 386 22.20 10.45 -3.60
C ASN A 386 21.69 11.36 -2.46
N ILE A 387 22.42 12.42 -2.13
CA ILE A 387 22.00 13.40 -1.12
C ILE A 387 21.32 14.59 -1.79
N GLU A 388 20.14 14.92 -1.31
CA GLU A 388 19.35 16.07 -1.71
C GLU A 388 18.50 16.56 -0.53
N GLU A 389 18.07 17.82 -0.54
CA GLU A 389 17.17 18.32 0.50
C GLU A 389 15.80 17.63 0.43
N ILE A 390 15.39 17.00 1.52
CA ILE A 390 14.08 16.35 1.61
C ILE A 390 13.04 17.41 1.99
N ASN A 391 11.95 17.50 1.25
CA ASN A 391 10.83 18.37 1.63
C ASN A 391 10.34 18.04 3.05
N GLU A 392 10.05 19.05 3.86
CA GLU A 392 9.57 18.90 5.24
C GLU A 392 8.38 17.93 5.38
N LYS A 393 7.40 17.98 4.47
CA LYS A 393 6.25 17.05 4.49
C LYS A 393 6.65 15.60 4.19
N THR A 394 7.72 15.40 3.44
CA THR A 394 8.29 14.08 3.15
C THR A 394 9.10 13.60 4.35
N LEU A 395 9.89 14.49 4.98
CA LEU A 395 10.63 14.19 6.20
C LEU A 395 9.70 13.74 7.34
N GLU A 396 8.59 14.46 7.57
CA GLU A 396 7.58 14.07 8.57
C GLU A 396 7.03 12.66 8.36
N LYS A 397 6.86 12.24 7.11
CA LYS A 397 6.37 10.90 6.77
C LYS A 397 7.42 9.83 7.06
N PHE A 398 8.69 10.11 6.79
CA PHE A 398 9.78 9.23 7.22
C PHE A 398 9.80 9.06 8.72
N GLN A 399 9.77 10.17 9.48
CA GLN A 399 9.73 10.14 10.94
C GLN A 399 8.55 9.30 11.46
N LYS A 400 7.38 9.45 10.85
CA LYS A 400 6.17 8.69 11.22
C LYS A 400 6.33 7.18 10.99
N ILE A 401 6.88 6.76 9.85
CA ILE A 401 7.12 5.33 9.57
C ILE A 401 8.23 4.79 10.46
N ASP A 402 9.32 5.54 10.64
CA ASP A 402 10.45 5.13 11.47
C ASP A 402 10.02 4.90 12.93
N SER A 403 9.25 5.84 13.48
CA SER A 403 8.62 5.73 14.81
C SER A 403 7.66 4.54 14.92
N LEU A 404 6.89 4.26 13.87
CA LEU A 404 5.99 3.10 13.85
C LEU A 404 6.79 1.79 13.96
N TYR A 405 7.91 1.68 13.22
CA TYR A 405 8.79 0.52 13.31
C TYR A 405 9.54 0.43 14.65
N ASP A 406 9.90 1.55 15.29
CA ASP A 406 10.49 1.52 16.63
C ASP A 406 9.55 0.83 17.64
N ILE A 407 8.27 1.17 17.59
CA ILE A 407 7.25 0.55 18.45
C ILE A 407 7.09 -0.92 18.09
N PHE A 408 7.07 -1.23 16.80
CA PHE A 408 6.95 -2.62 16.32
C PHE A 408 8.13 -3.49 16.74
N TYR A 409 9.37 -3.00 16.67
CA TYR A 409 10.55 -3.75 17.09
C TYR A 409 10.60 -3.96 18.60
N LYS A 410 10.12 -3.01 19.40
CA LYS A 410 9.92 -3.23 20.85
C LYS A 410 8.87 -4.30 21.10
N PHE A 411 7.71 -4.16 20.44
CA PHE A 411 6.60 -5.12 20.53
C PHE A 411 6.98 -6.55 20.12
N THR A 412 7.86 -6.70 19.13
CA THR A 412 8.30 -8.01 18.62
C THR A 412 9.58 -8.53 19.28
N SER A 413 10.15 -7.77 20.21
CA SER A 413 11.39 -8.17 20.88
C SER A 413 11.19 -9.40 21.79
N THR A 414 12.27 -10.16 21.96
CA THR A 414 12.30 -11.37 22.80
C THR A 414 12.76 -11.07 24.23
N GLN A 415 12.88 -9.80 24.63
CA GLN A 415 13.18 -9.47 26.02
C GLN A 415 12.00 -9.88 26.91
N GLU A 416 12.29 -10.30 28.14
CA GLU A 416 11.29 -10.73 29.15
C GLU A 416 10.50 -9.51 29.67
N GLU A 417 9.73 -8.87 28.80
CA GLU A 417 8.65 -7.96 29.19
C GLU A 417 7.43 -8.81 29.58
N GLY A 418 6.70 -8.39 30.61
CA GLY A 418 5.46 -9.07 31.00
C GLY A 418 4.45 -9.04 29.86
N ASP A 419 3.69 -10.14 29.69
CA ASP A 419 2.72 -10.29 28.57
C ASP A 419 1.76 -9.10 28.43
N SER A 420 1.39 -8.44 29.54
CA SER A 420 0.54 -7.24 29.53
C SER A 420 1.23 -6.04 28.86
N GLU A 421 2.49 -5.77 29.17
CA GLU A 421 3.24 -4.61 28.66
C GLU A 421 3.51 -4.76 27.16
N LYS A 422 3.87 -5.98 26.75
CA LYS A 422 4.04 -6.34 25.34
C LYS A 422 2.74 -6.15 24.55
N CYS A 423 1.59 -6.54 25.11
CA CYS A 423 0.30 -6.32 24.46
C CYS A 423 -0.12 -4.84 24.40
N ASP A 424 0.26 -4.02 25.39
CA ASP A 424 0.05 -2.57 25.34
C ASP A 424 0.89 -1.91 24.23
N LEU A 425 2.11 -2.39 23.98
CA LEU A 425 2.90 -2.01 22.79
C LEU A 425 2.23 -2.42 21.49
N GLY A 426 1.70 -3.64 21.41
CA GLY A 426 0.96 -4.14 20.25
C GLY A 426 -0.28 -3.28 19.92
N LYS A 427 -1.02 -2.87 20.97
CA LYS A 427 -2.13 -1.92 20.86
C LYS A 427 -1.65 -0.57 20.31
N LYS A 428 -0.65 0.04 20.97
CA LYS A 428 -0.09 1.34 20.56
C LYS A 428 0.42 1.34 19.12
N CYS A 429 1.07 0.25 18.72
CA CYS A 429 1.57 0.02 17.36
C CYS A 429 0.42 0.08 16.33
N SER A 430 -0.67 -0.65 16.61
CA SER A 430 -1.84 -0.67 15.73
C SER A 430 -2.59 0.67 15.66
N GLU A 431 -2.74 1.37 16.79
CA GLU A 431 -3.39 2.68 16.83
C GLU A 431 -2.59 3.73 16.03
N GLN A 432 -1.26 3.69 16.14
CA GLN A 432 -0.40 4.57 15.35
C GLN A 432 -0.50 4.22 13.87
N TYR A 433 -0.47 2.95 13.50
CA TYR A 433 -0.70 2.52 12.11
C TYR A 433 -2.03 3.09 11.56
N TYR A 434 -3.13 2.95 12.31
CA TYR A 434 -4.44 3.46 11.89
C TYR A 434 -4.50 4.99 11.76
N THR A 435 -3.73 5.71 12.57
CA THR A 435 -3.60 7.15 12.40
C THR A 435 -2.87 7.50 11.11
N LEU A 436 -1.83 6.74 10.76
CA LEU A 436 -0.98 6.99 9.60
C LEU A 436 -1.68 6.68 8.26
N ILE A 437 -2.47 5.62 8.19
CA ILE A 437 -3.25 5.31 6.98
C ILE A 437 -4.28 6.39 6.63
N ASN A 438 -4.76 7.20 7.59
CA ASN A 438 -5.68 8.31 7.31
C ASN A 438 -5.01 9.44 6.51
N ILE A 439 -3.67 9.47 6.53
CA ILE A 439 -2.83 10.42 5.80
C ILE A 439 -2.44 9.86 4.42
N CYS A 440 -2.75 8.60 4.14
CA CYS A 440 -2.52 7.98 2.84
C CYS A 440 -3.53 8.53 1.80
N ASP A 441 -3.01 9.31 0.84
CA ASP A 441 -3.71 9.75 -0.38
C ASP A 441 -3.00 9.14 -1.59
N GLN A 442 -3.74 8.45 -2.45
CA GLN A 442 -3.24 7.70 -3.60
C GLN A 442 -2.64 8.59 -4.70
N ASN A 443 -3.02 9.88 -4.74
CA ASN A 443 -2.51 10.79 -5.76
C ASN A 443 -1.26 11.57 -5.32
N SER A 444 -1.03 11.72 -4.01
CA SER A 444 0.05 12.56 -3.48
C SER A 444 1.06 11.82 -2.59
N ASN A 445 0.70 10.67 -2.03
CA ASN A 445 1.45 9.99 -0.97
C ASN A 445 1.64 8.49 -1.23
N ILE A 446 1.57 8.04 -2.49
CA ILE A 446 1.54 6.61 -2.84
C ILE A 446 2.72 5.81 -2.26
N GLY A 447 3.95 6.34 -2.28
CA GLY A 447 5.11 5.66 -1.69
C GLY A 447 4.99 5.48 -0.16
N PHE A 448 4.45 6.49 0.53
CA PHE A 448 4.17 6.39 1.98
C PHE A 448 3.10 5.33 2.27
N CYS A 449 2.05 5.27 1.44
CA CYS A 449 1.03 4.24 1.52
C CYS A 449 1.60 2.83 1.30
N MET A 450 2.51 2.66 0.33
CA MET A 450 3.17 1.37 0.09
C MET A 450 4.02 0.93 1.27
N ALA A 451 4.75 1.86 1.90
CA ALA A 451 5.53 1.55 3.09
C ALA A 451 4.65 1.11 4.27
N LEU A 452 3.47 1.72 4.44
CA LEU A 452 2.47 1.28 5.43
C LEU A 452 1.87 -0.08 5.07
N ASP A 453 1.53 -0.32 3.81
CA ASP A 453 1.00 -1.61 3.37
C ASP A 453 1.99 -2.76 3.61
N LYS A 454 3.28 -2.50 3.38
CA LYS A 454 4.37 -3.44 3.69
C LYS A 454 4.55 -3.63 5.20
N PHE A 455 4.44 -2.57 5.99
CA PHE A 455 4.46 -2.68 7.46
C PHE A 455 3.35 -3.60 7.95
N LYS A 456 2.13 -3.43 7.41
CA LYS A 456 0.95 -4.23 7.71
C LYS A 456 1.20 -5.72 7.48
N ASP A 457 1.87 -6.10 6.40
CA ASP A 457 2.24 -7.50 6.14
C ASP A 457 3.13 -8.07 7.26
N GLY A 458 4.15 -7.32 7.70
CA GLY A 458 5.06 -7.73 8.77
C GLY A 458 4.36 -7.88 10.12
N TYR A 459 3.50 -6.91 10.47
CA TYR A 459 2.69 -6.98 11.69
C TYR A 459 1.75 -8.17 11.68
N ASN A 460 1.02 -8.39 10.58
CA ASN A 460 0.05 -9.48 10.46
C ASN A 460 0.72 -10.85 10.53
N ALA A 461 1.89 -11.00 9.91
CA ALA A 461 2.68 -12.23 9.99
C ALA A 461 3.10 -12.54 11.44
N TYR A 462 3.54 -11.53 12.20
CA TYR A 462 3.87 -11.69 13.61
C TYR A 462 2.64 -12.02 14.45
N MET A 463 1.53 -11.30 14.29
CA MET A 463 0.30 -11.51 15.07
C MET A 463 -0.38 -12.85 14.78
N ASN A 464 -0.24 -13.39 13.57
CA ASN A 464 -0.79 -14.70 13.22
C ASN A 464 -0.14 -15.83 14.05
N ASN A 465 1.18 -15.78 14.19
CA ASN A 465 1.99 -16.80 14.87
C ASN A 465 2.35 -16.43 16.33
N GLY A 466 1.98 -15.23 16.77
CA GLY A 466 2.44 -14.61 18.01
C GLY A 466 1.45 -14.69 19.19
N PRO A 467 1.77 -13.99 20.30
CA PRO A 467 0.99 -14.02 21.53
C PRO A 467 -0.45 -13.51 21.34
N LYS A 468 -1.38 -14.04 22.13
CA LYS A 468 -2.76 -13.55 22.15
C LYS A 468 -2.83 -12.25 22.96
N CYS A 469 -2.92 -11.13 22.24
CA CYS A 469 -3.17 -9.82 22.82
C CYS A 469 -4.61 -9.39 22.55
N GLU A 470 -5.50 -9.50 23.53
CA GLU A 470 -6.93 -9.13 23.35
C GLU A 470 -7.12 -7.65 22.95
N LYS A 471 -6.19 -6.78 23.36
CA LYS A 471 -6.24 -5.33 23.09
C LYS A 471 -5.59 -4.92 21.76
N ALA A 472 -4.91 -5.82 21.07
CA ALA A 472 -4.22 -5.53 19.81
C ALA A 472 -4.88 -6.32 18.67
N PRO A 473 -5.19 -5.69 17.52
CA PRO A 473 -5.85 -6.36 16.42
C PRO A 473 -4.97 -7.49 15.86
N ARG A 474 -5.58 -8.64 15.56
CA ARG A 474 -4.90 -9.76 14.89
C ARG A 474 -4.47 -9.42 13.46
N TYR A 475 -5.15 -8.47 12.83
CA TYR A 475 -4.93 -8.10 11.44
C TYR A 475 -5.08 -6.59 11.24
N LEU A 476 -4.11 -5.97 10.59
CA LEU A 476 -4.15 -4.62 10.06
C LEU A 476 -4.59 -4.65 8.60
N TYR A 477 -5.38 -3.67 8.16
CA TYR A 477 -5.88 -3.58 6.80
C TYR A 477 -5.00 -2.69 5.90
N SER A 478 -5.06 -2.93 4.59
CA SER A 478 -4.28 -2.16 3.60
C SER A 478 -4.73 -0.70 3.51
N PRO A 479 -3.80 0.26 3.36
CA PRO A 479 -4.13 1.64 3.06
C PRO A 479 -4.71 1.79 1.63
N PHE A 480 -4.50 0.82 0.75
CA PHE A 480 -5.07 0.82 -0.59
C PHE A 480 -6.55 0.44 -0.55
N GLY A 481 -7.41 1.44 -0.73
CA GLY A 481 -8.86 1.26 -0.83
C GLY A 481 -9.74 2.33 -0.19
N ILE A 482 -9.11 3.29 0.50
CA ILE A 482 -9.78 4.40 1.18
C ILE A 482 -10.21 5.51 0.18
N GLU A 483 -9.43 5.73 -0.90
CA GLU A 483 -9.54 6.87 -1.83
C GLU A 483 -10.64 6.80 -2.91
N LYS A 484 -11.12 5.60 -3.32
CA LYS A 484 -12.28 5.51 -4.24
C LYS A 484 -13.56 6.13 -3.67
N ARG A 485 -13.59 6.51 -2.38
CA ARG A 485 -14.68 7.29 -1.77
C ARG A 485 -14.49 8.79 -2.03
N ARG A 486 -13.29 9.34 -1.88
CA ARG A 486 -13.01 10.78 -2.04
C ARG A 486 -13.16 11.27 -3.48
N ILE A 487 -12.65 10.53 -4.47
CA ILE A 487 -12.81 10.89 -5.90
C ILE A 487 -14.29 10.86 -6.31
N PHE A 488 -15.05 9.85 -5.85
CA PHE A 488 -16.49 9.77 -6.07
C PHE A 488 -17.24 10.96 -5.47
N PHE A 489 -16.88 11.40 -4.25
CA PHE A 489 -17.47 12.59 -3.64
C PHE A 489 -17.07 13.89 -4.34
N ILE A 490 -15.84 14.05 -4.82
CA ILE A 490 -15.39 15.25 -5.57
C ILE A 490 -16.06 15.34 -6.94
N SER A 491 -16.18 14.22 -7.66
CA SER A 491 -16.90 14.15 -8.93
C SER A 491 -18.40 14.44 -8.74
N ILE A 492 -18.99 13.96 -7.65
CA ILE A 492 -20.38 14.26 -7.31
C ILE A 492 -20.57 15.73 -6.96
N ILE A 493 -19.67 16.31 -6.16
CA ILE A 493 -19.72 17.74 -5.78
C ILE A 493 -19.60 18.62 -7.02
N THR A 494 -18.69 18.31 -7.95
CA THR A 494 -18.52 19.08 -9.20
C THR A 494 -19.71 18.93 -10.15
N ILE A 495 -20.32 17.75 -10.23
CA ILE A 495 -21.56 17.55 -11.00
C ILE A 495 -22.72 18.33 -10.36
N PHE A 496 -22.84 18.33 -9.04
CA PHE A 496 -23.87 19.09 -8.33
C PHE A 496 -23.66 20.61 -8.49
N THR A 497 -22.43 21.13 -8.40
CA THR A 497 -22.18 22.56 -8.61
C THR A 497 -22.50 22.99 -10.04
N MET A 498 -22.15 22.18 -11.05
CA MET A 498 -22.49 22.46 -12.45
C MET A 498 -24.01 22.36 -12.71
N SER A 499 -24.70 21.40 -12.08
CA SER A 499 -26.15 21.26 -12.20
C SER A 499 -26.90 22.42 -11.56
N ILE A 500 -26.44 22.90 -10.40
CA ILE A 500 -26.97 24.10 -9.74
C ILE A 500 -26.75 25.33 -10.62
N TYR A 501 -25.57 25.49 -11.22
CA TYR A 501 -25.26 26.59 -12.13
C TYR A 501 -26.14 26.59 -13.40
N LEU A 502 -26.38 25.42 -13.99
CA LEU A 502 -27.30 25.28 -15.13
C LEU A 502 -28.75 25.58 -14.74
N TYR A 503 -29.18 25.17 -13.55
CA TYR A 503 -30.52 25.45 -13.05
C TYR A 503 -30.73 26.95 -12.77
N THR A 504 -29.75 27.64 -12.19
CA THR A 504 -29.84 29.09 -11.94
C THR A 504 -29.86 29.90 -13.25
N THR A 505 -29.04 29.52 -14.24
CA THR A 505 -29.03 30.16 -15.56
C THR A 505 -30.33 29.92 -16.34
N GLN A 506 -30.89 28.71 -16.30
CA GLN A 506 -32.20 28.40 -16.91
C GLN A 506 -33.34 29.12 -16.21
N LYS A 507 -33.33 29.22 -14.88
CA LYS A 507 -34.35 29.96 -14.13
C LYS A 507 -34.29 31.47 -14.43
N MET A 508 -33.09 32.03 -14.57
CA MET A 508 -32.89 33.42 -14.99
C MET A 508 -33.43 33.66 -16.41
N SER A 509 -33.13 32.79 -17.37
CA SER A 509 -33.62 32.94 -18.75
C SER A 509 -35.15 32.80 -18.85
N LEU A 510 -35.77 31.87 -18.11
CA LEU A 510 -37.23 31.72 -18.05
C LEU A 510 -37.92 32.94 -17.42
N ASN A 511 -37.32 33.54 -16.40
CA ASN A 511 -37.84 34.75 -15.76
C ASN A 511 -37.74 35.96 -16.68
N ILE A 512 -36.68 36.07 -17.50
CA ILE A 512 -36.56 37.09 -18.55
C ILE A 512 -37.63 36.88 -19.63
N PHE A 513 -37.84 35.64 -20.07
CA PHE A 513 -38.85 35.31 -21.08
C PHE A 513 -40.28 35.60 -20.59
N ARG A 514 -40.60 35.26 -19.33
CA ARG A 514 -41.89 35.58 -18.69
C ARG A 514 -42.10 37.09 -18.51
N LYS A 515 -41.05 37.87 -18.23
CA LYS A 515 -41.12 39.34 -18.21
C LYS A 515 -41.43 39.91 -19.60
N ASN A 516 -40.85 39.35 -20.65
CA ASN A 516 -41.08 39.81 -22.02
C ASN A 516 -42.46 39.45 -22.58
N ILE A 517 -43.09 38.36 -22.09
CA ILE A 517 -44.47 38.00 -22.47
C ILE A 517 -45.52 38.86 -21.74
N LYS A 518 -45.24 39.34 -20.52
CA LYS A 518 -46.15 40.23 -19.78
C LYS A 518 -46.21 41.68 -20.28
N HIS A 519 -45.33 42.06 -21.22
CA HIS A 519 -45.29 43.41 -21.82
C HIS A 519 -45.77 43.44 -23.29
N LYS A 520 -46.37 42.35 -23.77
CA LYS A 520 -47.02 42.23 -25.07
C LYS A 520 -48.49 41.93 -24.86
#